data_AF-A0A1I7CU68-F1
#
_entry.id   AF-A0A1I7CU68-F1
#
_cell.length_a   1.000
_cell.length_b   1.000
_cell.length_c   1.000
_cell.angle_alpha   90.00
_cell.angle_beta   90.00
_cell.angle_gamma   90.00
#
_symmetry.space_group_name_H-M   'P 1'
#
loop_
_entity.id
_entity.type
_entity.pdbx_description
1 polymer ?
#
loop_
_entity_poly.entity_id
_entity_poly.type
_entity_poly.pdbx_seq_one_letter_code
_entity_poly.pdbx_strand_id
1 'polypeptide(L)'
;MLGRSDLAVWQLPLETHRRCAYSVAELGHDLGGSGRLGAWLWTRFVELPLPDRITLGGVGPLGDSPPVLVTAPSDGSSTWTTTETDPGAAARRVYTDVDVRLLFGDMLARLRRHERQHAG
;
A
#
# COMPACT_ATOMS: atom_id res chain seq x y z
N MET A 1 -3.06 22.27 -10.41
CA MET A 1 -2.88 21.55 -11.69
C MET A 1 -1.45 21.06 -11.75
N LEU A 2 -1.20 19.80 -12.11
CA LEU A 2 0.17 19.32 -12.35
C LEU A 2 0.69 20.04 -13.60
N GLY A 3 1.86 20.68 -13.54
CA GLY A 3 2.36 21.62 -14.57
C GLY A 3 2.83 21.00 -15.89
N ARG A 4 2.52 19.72 -16.14
CA ARG A 4 2.90 18.94 -17.32
C ARG A 4 1.70 18.11 -17.77
N SER A 5 1.09 18.49 -18.90
CA SER A 5 -0.12 17.87 -19.43
C SER A 5 0.14 16.61 -20.25
N ASP A 6 1.40 16.31 -20.55
CA ASP A 6 1.86 15.16 -21.34
C ASP A 6 2.15 13.91 -20.48
N LEU A 7 2.19 14.06 -19.15
CA LEU A 7 2.47 12.95 -18.25
C LEU A 7 1.24 12.09 -18.03
N ALA A 8 1.43 10.77 -18.17
CA ALA A 8 0.44 9.80 -17.70
C ALA A 8 0.34 9.90 -16.17
N VAL A 9 -0.86 10.16 -15.66
CA VAL A 9 -1.12 10.27 -14.22
C VAL A 9 -2.05 9.16 -13.76
N TRP A 10 -1.61 8.43 -12.74
CA TRP A 10 -2.40 7.43 -12.03
C TRP A 10 -2.75 7.99 -10.66
N GLN A 11 -4.03 8.18 -10.41
CA GLN A 11 -4.55 8.77 -9.19
C GLN A 11 -5.19 7.67 -8.35
N LEU A 12 -4.84 7.65 -7.07
CA LEU A 12 -5.46 6.81 -6.06
C LEU A 12 -6.12 7.75 -5.04
N PRO A 13 -7.45 7.94 -5.12
CA PRO A 13 -8.17 8.78 -4.16
C PRO A 13 -7.99 8.30 -2.72
N LEU A 14 -8.31 9.17 -1.76
CA LEU A 14 -8.23 8.84 -0.33
C LEU A 14 -9.13 7.65 0.02
N GLU A 15 -10.26 7.52 -0.66
CA GLU A 15 -11.20 6.41 -0.52
C GLU A 15 -10.54 5.08 -0.89
N THR A 16 -9.71 5.05 -1.92
CA THR A 16 -8.93 3.87 -2.32
C THR A 16 -7.86 3.55 -1.29
N HIS A 17 -7.18 4.57 -0.74
CA HIS A 17 -6.23 4.38 0.37
C HIS A 17 -6.88 3.79 1.61
N ARG A 18 -8.10 4.24 1.95
CA ARG A 18 -8.84 3.75 3.12
C ARG A 18 -9.19 2.26 3.02
N ARG A 19 -9.29 1.69 1.82
CA ARG A 19 -9.53 0.24 1.64
C ARG A 19 -8.30 -0.61 1.96
N CYS A 20 -7.11 -0.04 1.89
CA CYS A 20 -5.84 -0.69 2.26
C CYS A 20 -5.54 -0.57 3.76
N ALA A 21 -6.57 -0.41 4.59
CA ALA A 21 -6.46 -0.55 6.02
C ALA A 21 -6.12 -2.00 6.39
N TYR A 22 -5.21 -2.18 7.34
CA TYR A 22 -4.85 -3.50 7.89
C TYR A 22 -5.06 -3.47 9.40
N SER A 23 -5.72 -4.49 9.96
CA SER A 23 -5.78 -4.68 11.41
C SER A 23 -4.39 -4.69 12.03
N VAL A 24 -4.20 -3.93 13.11
CA VAL A 24 -2.95 -3.94 13.89
C VAL A 24 -2.70 -5.31 14.52
N ALA A 25 -3.75 -6.02 14.92
CA ALA A 25 -3.62 -7.37 15.45
C ALA A 25 -3.12 -8.35 14.39
N GLU A 26 -3.65 -8.25 13.17
CA GLU A 26 -3.18 -9.07 12.05
C GLU A 26 -1.77 -8.67 11.64
N LEU A 27 -1.40 -7.37 11.62
CA LEU A 27 -0.02 -6.94 11.40
C LEU A 27 0.94 -7.57 12.41
N GLY A 28 0.59 -7.61 13.69
CA GLY A 28 1.41 -8.26 14.71
C GLY A 28 1.65 -9.74 14.41
N HIS A 29 0.61 -10.46 13.96
CA HIS A 29 0.71 -11.87 13.60
C HIS A 29 1.44 -12.09 12.27
N ASP A 30 0.97 -11.46 11.20
CA ASP A 30 1.37 -11.67 9.82
C ASP A 30 2.73 -11.04 9.52
N LEU A 31 2.89 -9.74 9.78
CA LEU A 31 4.13 -9.01 9.53
C LEU A 31 5.20 -9.47 10.53
N GLY A 32 4.86 -9.46 11.82
CA GLY A 32 5.76 -9.90 12.88
C GLY A 32 6.21 -11.37 12.73
N GLY A 33 5.36 -12.23 12.20
CA GLY A 33 5.64 -13.65 11.96
C GLY A 33 6.33 -13.97 10.62
N SER A 34 6.58 -13.00 9.76
CA SER A 34 7.11 -13.25 8.39
C SER A 34 8.64 -13.31 8.29
N GLY A 35 9.32 -13.65 9.38
CA GLY A 35 10.79 -13.78 9.46
C GLY A 35 11.48 -12.60 10.14
N ARG A 36 12.82 -12.57 10.14
CA ARG A 36 13.60 -11.58 10.91
C ARG A 36 13.34 -10.15 10.47
N LEU A 37 13.21 -9.93 9.16
CA LEU A 37 12.89 -8.62 8.60
C LEU A 37 11.46 -8.19 8.98
N GLY A 38 10.49 -9.11 8.92
CA GLY A 38 9.11 -8.84 9.32
C GLY A 38 8.99 -8.47 10.80
N ALA A 39 9.64 -9.24 11.67
CA ALA A 39 9.73 -8.94 13.10
C ALA A 39 10.36 -7.56 13.36
N TRP A 40 11.46 -7.24 12.66
CA TRP A 40 12.09 -5.93 12.77
C TRP A 40 11.17 -4.78 12.33
N LEU A 41 10.46 -4.93 11.22
CA LEU A 41 9.49 -3.94 10.73
C LEU A 41 8.34 -3.75 11.74
N TRP A 42 7.84 -4.83 12.32
CA TRP A 42 6.83 -4.78 13.37
C TRP A 42 7.31 -4.01 14.59
N THR A 43 8.54 -4.29 15.07
CA THR A 43 9.16 -3.53 16.16
C THR A 43 9.22 -2.03 15.83
N ARG A 44 9.64 -1.65 14.62
CA ARG A 44 9.67 -0.25 14.20
C ARG A 44 8.29 0.41 14.14
N PHE A 45 7.26 -0.35 13.80
CA PHE A 45 5.89 0.14 13.79
C PHE A 45 5.37 0.43 15.21
N VAL A 46 5.60 -0.47 16.17
CA VAL A 46 5.11 -0.30 17.55
C VAL A 46 5.96 0.67 18.39
N GLU A 47 7.24 0.83 18.05
CA GLU A 47 8.16 1.77 18.71
C GLU A 47 8.15 3.16 18.07
N LEU A 48 7.30 3.40 17.07
CA LEU A 48 7.27 4.69 16.37
C LEU A 48 6.96 5.79 17.39
N PRO A 49 7.82 6.82 17.53
CA PRO A 49 7.57 7.91 18.46
C PRO A 49 6.43 8.77 17.92
N LEU A 50 5.21 8.46 18.37
CA LEU A 50 4.03 9.22 18.07
C LEU A 50 3.88 10.35 19.09
N PRO A 51 3.52 11.57 18.65
CA PRO A 51 3.11 12.63 19.58
C PRO A 51 1.98 12.15 20.47
N ASP A 52 1.94 12.56 21.74
CA ASP A 52 0.95 12.13 22.74
C ASP A 52 -0.52 12.34 22.30
N ARG A 53 -0.76 13.25 21.34
CA ARG A 53 -2.08 13.50 20.74
C ARG A 53 -2.51 12.46 19.69
N ILE A 54 -1.67 11.49 19.36
CA ILE A 54 -1.93 10.45 18.36
C ILE A 54 -2.01 9.10 19.06
N THR A 55 -3.23 8.54 19.10
CA THR A 55 -3.44 7.16 19.51
C THR A 55 -3.46 6.27 18.28
N LEU A 56 -2.63 5.24 18.26
CA LEU A 56 -2.71 4.21 17.23
C LEU A 56 -4.00 3.40 17.47
N GLY A 57 -4.94 3.47 16.53
CA GLY A 57 -6.17 2.68 16.57
C GLY A 57 -5.92 1.19 16.25
N GLY A 58 -6.98 0.39 16.26
CA GLY A 58 -6.91 -1.04 15.91
C GLY A 58 -6.63 -1.32 14.43
N VAL A 59 -6.52 -0.29 13.60
CA VAL A 59 -6.29 -0.38 12.15
C VAL A 59 -5.18 0.57 11.76
N GLY A 60 -4.17 0.05 11.07
CA GLY A 60 -3.07 0.82 10.49
C GLY A 60 -3.39 1.24 9.04
N PRO A 61 -3.41 2.54 8.72
CA PRO A 61 -3.45 2.98 7.33
C PRO A 61 -2.09 2.73 6.70
N LEU A 62 -2.03 1.85 5.70
CA LEU A 62 -0.79 1.59 4.96
C LEU A 62 -0.74 2.53 3.75
N GLY A 63 -0.19 3.73 4.00
CA GLY A 63 -0.26 4.89 3.11
C GLY A 63 0.14 4.58 1.67
N ASP A 64 1.39 4.20 1.42
CA ASP A 64 1.90 4.00 0.05
C ASP A 64 1.55 2.61 -0.54
N SER A 65 0.72 1.82 0.14
CA SER A 65 0.40 0.47 -0.33
C SER A 65 -0.40 0.40 -1.64
N PRO A 66 -1.41 1.25 -1.89
CA PRO A 66 -2.11 1.26 -3.17
C PRO A 66 -1.18 1.58 -4.37
N PRO A 67 -0.33 2.62 -4.34
CA PRO A 67 0.66 2.84 -5.40
C PRO A 67 1.61 1.65 -5.63
N VAL A 68 2.04 0.97 -4.56
CA VAL A 68 2.91 -0.22 -4.66
C VAL A 68 2.20 -1.36 -5.38
N LEU A 69 0.91 -1.60 -5.12
CA LEU A 69 0.14 -2.62 -5.84
C LEU A 69 0.13 -2.38 -7.36
N VAL A 70 -0.12 -1.13 -7.76
CA VAL A 70 -0.27 -0.78 -9.18
C VAL A 70 1.08 -0.79 -9.92
N THR A 71 2.19 -0.56 -9.21
CA THR A 71 3.52 -0.41 -9.82
C THR A 71 4.43 -1.63 -9.72
N ALA A 72 4.26 -2.51 -8.72
CA ALA A 72 5.18 -3.62 -8.47
C ALA A 72 4.66 -5.00 -8.90
N PRO A 73 3.47 -5.48 -8.49
CA PRO A 73 2.90 -6.72 -9.00
C PRO A 73 2.15 -6.53 -10.32
N SER A 74 0.99 -5.86 -10.30
CA SER A 74 0.12 -5.62 -11.46
C SER A 74 -1.11 -4.82 -11.01
N ASP A 75 -1.68 -4.03 -11.92
CA ASP A 75 -2.99 -3.40 -11.73
C ASP A 75 -4.15 -4.21 -12.31
N GLY A 76 -3.89 -5.39 -12.88
CA GLY A 76 -4.87 -6.19 -13.63
C GLY A 76 -6.08 -6.71 -12.84
N SER A 77 -6.00 -6.71 -11.50
CA SER A 77 -7.15 -7.01 -10.62
C SER A 77 -7.74 -5.76 -9.94
N SER A 78 -7.30 -4.57 -10.34
CA SER A 78 -7.82 -3.28 -9.88
C SER A 78 -8.79 -2.69 -10.89
N THR A 79 -9.67 -1.80 -10.44
CA THR A 79 -10.62 -1.09 -11.32
C THR A 79 -10.28 0.40 -11.34
N TRP A 80 -10.32 1.01 -12.53
CA TRP A 80 -10.12 2.44 -12.70
C TRP A 80 -11.06 3.01 -13.75
N THR A 81 -11.30 4.31 -13.65
CA THR A 81 -11.93 5.11 -14.70
C THR A 81 -10.90 6.02 -15.33
N THR A 82 -11.17 6.45 -16.56
CA THR A 82 -10.38 7.47 -17.24
C THR A 82 -11.06 8.81 -17.10
N THR A 83 -10.33 9.83 -16.67
CA THR A 83 -10.83 11.21 -16.58
C THR A 83 -9.91 12.14 -17.36
N GLU A 84 -10.47 12.90 -18.29
CA GLU A 84 -9.80 14.05 -18.90
C GLU A 84 -10.08 15.27 -18.03
N THR A 85 -9.02 15.98 -17.64
CA THR A 85 -9.17 17.12 -16.73
C THR A 85 -9.45 18.42 -17.49
N ASP A 86 -8.93 18.53 -18.70
CA ASP A 86 -9.09 19.65 -19.63
C ASP A 86 -9.04 19.13 -21.07
N PRO A 87 -9.71 19.77 -22.04
CA PRO A 87 -9.56 19.44 -23.46
C PRO A 87 -8.09 19.50 -23.90
N GLY A 88 -7.55 18.38 -24.36
CA GLY A 88 -6.15 18.26 -24.79
C GLY A 88 -5.13 17.90 -23.69
N ALA A 89 -5.57 17.69 -22.44
CA ALA A 89 -4.74 17.12 -21.39
C ALA A 89 -4.65 15.59 -21.50
N ALA A 90 -3.54 14.99 -21.08
CA ALA A 90 -3.42 13.54 -21.01
C ALA A 90 -4.51 12.95 -20.09
N ALA A 91 -5.11 11.87 -20.57
CA ALA A 91 -6.05 11.06 -19.83
C ALA A 91 -5.43 10.56 -18.52
N ARG A 92 -6.14 10.78 -17.40
CA ARG A 92 -5.73 10.30 -16.07
C ARG A 92 -6.49 9.03 -15.71
N ARG A 93 -5.80 8.04 -15.16
CA ARG A 93 -6.45 6.88 -14.53
C ARG A 93 -6.79 7.23 -13.09
N VAL A 94 -8.02 7.00 -12.69
CA VAL A 94 -8.48 7.16 -11.31
C VAL A 94 -8.89 5.78 -10.79
N TYR A 95 -8.07 5.20 -9.91
CA TYR A 95 -8.33 3.88 -9.34
C TYR A 95 -9.48 3.97 -8.36
N THR A 96 -10.59 3.31 -8.68
CA THR A 96 -11.80 3.29 -7.86
C THR A 96 -11.83 2.09 -6.92
N ASP A 97 -11.10 1.03 -7.26
CA ASP A 97 -10.97 -0.19 -6.46
C ASP A 97 -9.62 -0.87 -6.68
N VAL A 98 -9.11 -1.56 -5.65
CA VAL A 98 -7.80 -2.23 -5.65
C VAL A 98 -7.90 -3.60 -4.96
N ASP A 99 -7.15 -4.59 -5.46
CA ASP A 99 -7.10 -5.93 -4.86
C ASP A 99 -6.21 -5.95 -3.60
N VAL A 100 -6.84 -5.68 -2.45
CA VAL A 100 -6.19 -5.63 -1.13
C VAL A 100 -5.59 -6.99 -0.73
N ARG A 101 -6.21 -8.09 -1.17
CA ARG A 101 -5.70 -9.44 -0.89
C ARG A 101 -4.41 -9.70 -1.68
N LEU A 102 -4.35 -9.29 -2.94
CA LEU A 102 -3.11 -9.37 -3.74
C LEU A 102 -2.02 -8.49 -3.14
N LEU A 103 -2.35 -7.26 -2.75
CA LEU A 103 -1.41 -6.32 -2.12
C LEU A 103 -0.72 -6.91 -0.88
N PHE A 104 -1.50 -7.34 0.12
CA PHE A 104 -0.92 -7.86 1.36
C PHE A 104 -0.35 -9.27 1.20
N GLY A 105 -1.00 -10.11 0.38
CA GLY A 105 -0.51 -11.44 0.07
C GLY A 105 0.88 -11.41 -0.57
N ASP A 106 1.11 -10.53 -1.55
CA ASP A 106 2.42 -10.39 -2.20
C ASP A 106 3.47 -9.86 -1.23
N MET A 107 3.16 -8.83 -0.44
CA MET A 107 4.06 -8.28 0.57
C MET A 107 4.54 -9.36 1.56
N LEU A 108 3.60 -10.10 2.16
CA LEU A 108 3.92 -11.16 3.13
C LEU A 108 4.69 -12.32 2.48
N ALA A 109 4.33 -12.70 1.26
CA ALA A 109 5.03 -13.74 0.52
C ALA A 109 6.50 -13.34 0.23
N ARG A 110 6.75 -12.07 -0.10
CA ARG A 110 8.12 -11.54 -0.32
C ARG A 110 8.95 -11.56 0.96
N LEU A 111 8.39 -11.14 2.10
CA LEU A 111 9.09 -11.20 3.39
C LEU A 111 9.49 -12.63 3.76
N ARG A 112 8.54 -13.57 3.65
CA ARG A 112 8.80 -14.99 3.92
C ARG A 112 9.82 -15.58 2.95
N ARG A 113 9.80 -15.16 1.68
CA ARG A 113 10.79 -15.55 0.68
C ARG A 113 12.18 -15.02 1.04
N HIS A 114 12.28 -13.75 1.41
CA HIS A 114 13.53 -13.15 1.87
C HIS A 114 14.11 -13.92 3.06
N GLU A 115 13.29 -14.25 4.07
CA GLU A 115 13.76 -15.06 5.21
C GLU A 115 14.35 -16.40 4.75
N ARG A 116 13.64 -17.15 3.88
CA ARG A 116 14.14 -18.44 3.37
C ARG A 116 15.46 -18.33 2.60
N GLN A 117 15.72 -17.20 1.94
CA GLN A 117 16.95 -16.96 1.18
C GLN A 117 18.13 -16.58 2.08
N HIS A 118 17.86 -16.10 3.30
CA HIS A 118 18.86 -15.60 4.24
C HIS A 118 18.90 -16.37 5.57
N ALA A 119 18.16 -17.48 5.68
CA ALA A 119 18.26 -18.45 6.76
C ALA A 119 19.35 -19.47 6.38
N GLY A 120 20.61 -19.08 6.57
CA GLY A 120 21.80 -19.90 6.48
C GLY A 120 22.67 -19.67 7.70
#